data_AF-F1RNB1-F1
#
_entry.id   AF-F1RNB1-F1
#
_cell.length_a   1.000
_cell.length_b   1.000
_cell.length_c   1.000
_cell.angle_alpha   90.00
_cell.angle_beta   90.00
_cell.angle_gamma   90.00
#
_symmetry.space_group_name_H-M   'P 1'
#
loop_
_entity.id
_entity.type
_entity.pdbx_description
1 polymer ?
#
loop_
_entity_poly.entity_id
_entity_poly.type
_entity_poly.pdbx_seq_one_letter_code
_entity_poly.pdbx_strand_id
1 'polypeptide(L)'
;MAVVSLLLFGGLWSAVGSSNLGVVTCGSVVKLLNTRHNVRLHSHDVRYGSGSGQQSVTGVTSVDDSNSYWRIRGKTATVCERGTPIRCGQPIRLTHVNTGRNLHSHHFTSPLSGNQEVSAFGEEGEGDYLDDWTVLCNGPYWVRDGEVRFKHSSTEVLLSVTGEQYGRPISGQKEVHGMAQPSQNNYWKAMEGIFMKPNELLKAEAHHSEL
;
A
#
# COMPACT_ATOMS: atom_id res chain seq x y z
N MET A 1 -49.46 -36.01 36.91
CA MET A 1 -48.18 -36.31 36.22
C MET A 1 -48.17 -35.53 34.93
N ALA A 2 -47.60 -34.32 34.93
CA ALA A 2 -47.38 -33.53 33.72
C ALA A 2 -45.88 -33.30 33.61
N VAL A 3 -45.29 -33.84 32.55
CA VAL A 3 -43.84 -33.83 32.29
C VAL A 3 -43.47 -32.52 31.61
N VAL A 4 -42.42 -31.91 32.15
CA VAL A 4 -41.75 -30.68 31.71
C VAL A 4 -41.10 -30.88 30.34
N SER A 5 -41.13 -29.86 29.48
CA SER A 5 -40.11 -29.68 28.44
C SER A 5 -39.74 -28.20 28.37
N LEU A 6 -38.67 -27.88 29.09
CA LEU A 6 -38.00 -26.59 29.06
C LEU A 6 -37.01 -26.63 27.88
N LEU A 7 -37.37 -26.00 26.76
CA LEU A 7 -36.47 -25.85 25.62
C LEU A 7 -35.48 -24.71 25.93
N LEU A 8 -34.27 -25.09 26.34
CA LEU A 8 -33.12 -24.20 26.41
C LEU A 8 -32.60 -23.95 24.98
N PHE A 9 -32.97 -22.82 24.40
CA PHE A 9 -32.27 -22.29 23.22
C PHE A 9 -30.90 -21.77 23.66
N GLY A 10 -29.90 -22.65 23.63
CA GLY A 10 -28.50 -22.27 23.69
C GLY A 10 -28.14 -21.52 22.41
N GLY A 11 -28.04 -20.18 22.49
CA GLY A 11 -27.47 -19.38 21.42
C GLY A 11 -26.00 -19.75 21.23
N LEU A 12 -25.67 -20.34 20.07
CA LEU A 12 -24.28 -20.39 19.62
C LEU A 12 -23.84 -18.95 19.33
N TRP A 13 -23.13 -18.36 20.29
CA TRP A 13 -22.27 -17.23 19.97
C TRP A 13 -21.16 -17.76 19.07
N SER A 14 -21.31 -17.54 17.76
CA SER A 14 -20.18 -17.60 16.85
C SER A 14 -19.22 -16.48 17.25
N ALA A 15 -18.21 -16.80 18.05
CA ALA A 15 -17.03 -15.97 18.17
C ALA A 15 -16.43 -15.93 16.76
N VAL A 16 -16.69 -14.85 16.02
CA VAL A 16 -15.95 -14.51 14.82
C VAL A 16 -14.51 -14.42 15.29
N GLY A 17 -13.69 -15.40 14.90
CA GLY A 17 -12.29 -15.45 15.25
C GLY A 17 -11.67 -14.11 14.90
N SER A 18 -11.11 -13.42 15.91
CA SER A 18 -10.23 -12.30 15.67
C SER A 18 -9.11 -12.84 14.80
N SER A 19 -9.16 -12.56 13.50
CA SER A 19 -7.98 -12.72 12.67
C SER A 19 -6.91 -11.91 13.39
N ASN A 20 -5.82 -12.56 13.76
CA ASN A 20 -4.67 -11.88 14.33
C ASN A 20 -4.06 -11.08 13.17
N LEU A 21 -4.70 -9.96 12.81
CA LEU A 21 -4.35 -9.18 11.62
C LEU A 21 -2.95 -8.64 11.86
N GLY A 22 -1.99 -9.30 11.23
CA GLY A 22 -0.60 -8.92 11.41
C GLY A 22 -0.37 -7.52 10.86
N VAL A 23 0.58 -6.80 11.46
CA VAL A 23 1.00 -5.49 10.96
C VAL A 23 1.92 -5.65 9.75
N VAL A 24 1.96 -4.63 8.90
CA VAL A 24 2.98 -4.46 7.86
C VAL A 24 4.25 -3.91 8.53
N THR A 25 5.38 -4.50 8.18
CA THR A 25 6.68 -4.14 8.77
C THR A 25 7.69 -3.79 7.68
N CYS A 26 8.73 -3.03 8.05
CA CYS A 26 9.86 -2.77 7.18
C CYS A 26 10.52 -4.06 6.66
N GLY A 27 10.95 -4.00 5.41
CA GLY A 27 11.50 -5.13 4.66
C GLY A 27 10.45 -6.06 4.05
N SER A 28 9.16 -5.91 4.38
CA SER A 28 8.10 -6.68 3.71
C SER A 28 8.04 -6.36 2.22
N VAL A 29 7.67 -7.35 1.42
CA VAL A 29 7.47 -7.21 -0.03
C VAL A 29 6.01 -7.51 -0.31
N VAL A 30 5.26 -6.53 -0.80
CA VAL A 30 3.81 -6.58 -0.88
C VAL A 30 3.30 -6.18 -2.27
N LYS A 31 2.10 -6.64 -2.62
CA LYS A 31 1.29 -6.08 -3.69
C LYS A 31 0.25 -5.15 -3.07
N LEU A 32 0.11 -3.96 -3.63
CA LEU A 32 -0.84 -2.95 -3.19
C LEU A 32 -2.05 -2.96 -4.12
N LEU A 33 -3.21 -3.36 -3.60
CA LEU A 33 -4.47 -3.43 -4.34
C LEU A 33 -5.27 -2.14 -4.14
N ASN A 34 -5.60 -1.44 -5.22
CA ASN A 34 -6.58 -0.36 -5.18
C ASN A 34 -7.99 -0.95 -5.00
N THR A 35 -8.69 -0.56 -3.94
CA THR A 35 -9.96 -1.20 -3.55
C THR A 35 -11.12 -0.86 -4.49
N ARG A 36 -11.11 0.31 -5.11
CA ARG A 36 -12.18 0.77 -6.00
C ARG A 36 -12.07 0.15 -7.40
N HIS A 37 -10.86 0.08 -7.94
CA HIS A 37 -10.61 -0.33 -9.33
C HIS A 37 -10.14 -1.76 -9.49
N ASN A 38 -9.89 -2.46 -8.38
CA ASN A 38 -9.42 -3.84 -8.33
C ASN A 38 -8.15 -4.07 -9.20
N VAL A 39 -7.20 -3.15 -9.09
CA VAL A 39 -5.90 -3.21 -9.77
C VAL A 39 -4.76 -3.13 -8.77
N ARG A 40 -3.66 -3.82 -9.06
CA ARG A 40 -2.43 -3.80 -8.28
C ARG A 40 -1.48 -2.75 -8.81
N LEU A 41 -0.84 -2.03 -7.89
CA LEU A 41 0.23 -1.10 -8.21
C LEU A 41 1.35 -1.86 -8.94
N HIS A 42 1.80 -1.34 -10.06
CA HIS A 42 2.66 -2.03 -11.00
C HIS A 42 3.63 -1.06 -11.66
N SER A 43 4.82 -1.54 -12.01
CA SER A 43 5.81 -0.79 -12.79
C SER A 43 6.60 -1.74 -13.68
N HIS A 44 7.28 -1.23 -14.70
CA HIS A 44 7.95 -2.03 -15.73
C HIS A 44 8.91 -1.16 -16.53
N ASP A 45 9.68 -1.73 -17.45
CA ASP A 45 10.66 -0.96 -18.25
C ASP A 45 10.03 -0.25 -19.47
N VAL A 46 8.99 0.54 -19.22
CA VAL A 46 8.40 1.49 -20.17
C VAL A 46 8.39 2.85 -19.48
N ARG A 47 8.66 3.89 -20.26
CA ARG A 47 8.71 5.27 -19.78
C ARG A 47 7.51 6.05 -20.29
N TYR A 48 7.12 7.08 -19.57
CA TYR A 48 6.15 8.04 -20.07
C TYR A 48 6.70 8.76 -21.31
N GLY A 49 5.83 8.96 -22.32
CA GLY A 49 6.14 9.79 -23.50
C GLY A 49 5.86 11.28 -23.29
N SER A 50 5.33 11.64 -22.11
CA SER A 50 4.96 12.99 -21.69
C SER A 50 5.42 13.22 -20.24
N GLY A 51 5.11 14.39 -19.68
CA GLY A 51 5.43 14.69 -18.29
C GLY A 51 6.94 14.66 -18.05
N SER A 52 7.38 13.90 -17.05
CA SER A 52 8.79 13.82 -16.69
C SER A 52 9.64 12.92 -17.60
N GLY A 53 9.00 12.06 -18.40
CA GLY A 53 9.68 11.03 -19.18
C GLY A 53 10.29 9.89 -18.34
N GLN A 54 9.98 9.80 -17.04
CA GLN A 54 10.46 8.75 -16.15
C GLN A 54 9.72 7.41 -16.38
N GLN A 55 10.16 6.35 -15.69
CA GLN A 55 9.54 5.03 -15.76
C GLN A 55 8.08 5.09 -15.29
N SER A 56 7.18 4.48 -16.05
CA SER A 56 5.74 4.56 -15.79
C SER A 56 5.30 3.65 -14.64
N VAL A 57 4.33 4.14 -13.86
CA VAL A 57 3.64 3.38 -12.83
C VAL A 57 2.17 3.26 -13.19
N THR A 58 1.64 2.05 -13.09
CA THR A 58 0.30 1.71 -13.59
C THR A 58 -0.44 0.80 -12.62
N GLY A 59 -1.73 0.57 -12.90
CA GLY A 59 -2.55 -0.43 -12.24
C GLY A 59 -2.85 -1.60 -13.17
N VAL A 60 -2.59 -2.83 -12.73
CA VAL A 60 -2.89 -4.07 -13.49
C VAL A 60 -3.88 -4.96 -12.75
N THR A 61 -4.74 -5.68 -13.48
CA THR A 61 -5.69 -6.63 -12.89
C THR A 61 -5.05 -7.98 -12.57
N SER A 62 -3.92 -8.30 -13.21
CA SER A 62 -3.18 -9.55 -12.99
C SER A 62 -2.80 -9.72 -11.52
N VAL A 63 -3.16 -10.86 -10.93
CA VAL A 63 -2.86 -11.16 -9.52
C VAL A 63 -1.42 -11.62 -9.35
N ASP A 64 -0.91 -12.40 -10.29
CA ASP A 64 0.36 -13.14 -10.14
C ASP A 64 1.57 -12.42 -10.74
N ASP A 65 1.39 -11.23 -11.31
CA ASP A 65 2.48 -10.49 -11.94
C ASP A 65 3.58 -10.12 -10.92
N SER A 66 4.82 -10.48 -11.25
CA SER A 66 6.00 -10.18 -10.44
C SER A 66 6.33 -8.67 -10.39
N ASN A 67 5.95 -7.93 -11.43
CA ASN A 67 6.11 -6.47 -11.54
C ASN A 67 5.11 -5.69 -10.66
N SER A 68 4.31 -6.38 -9.85
CA SER A 68 3.45 -5.77 -8.83
C SER A 68 4.03 -5.86 -7.42
N TYR A 69 5.24 -6.38 -7.24
CA TYR A 69 5.89 -6.45 -5.94
C TYR A 69 6.65 -5.16 -5.59
N TRP A 70 6.33 -4.62 -4.43
CA TRP A 70 6.93 -3.42 -3.86
C TRP A 70 7.51 -3.73 -2.47
N ARG A 71 8.78 -3.39 -2.26
CA ARG A 71 9.47 -3.53 -0.98
C ARG A 71 9.24 -2.29 -0.12
N ILE A 72 8.80 -2.50 1.12
CA ILE A 72 8.62 -1.44 2.12
C ILE A 72 9.96 -1.10 2.77
N ARG A 73 10.38 0.17 2.66
CA ARG A 73 11.60 0.71 3.29
C ARG A 73 11.27 1.95 4.13
N GLY A 74 12.18 2.33 5.04
CA GLY A 74 12.14 3.66 5.65
C GLY A 74 12.47 4.76 4.65
N LYS A 75 12.09 6.00 4.98
CA LYS A 75 12.61 7.20 4.27
C LYS A 75 14.13 7.29 4.37
N THR A 76 14.81 7.99 3.44
CA THR A 76 16.28 8.02 3.50
C THR A 76 16.82 8.64 4.77
N ALA A 77 18.04 8.23 5.13
CA ALA A 77 18.70 8.51 6.40
C ALA A 77 18.00 7.95 7.65
N THR A 78 16.80 7.37 7.55
CA THR A 78 16.13 6.71 8.68
C THR A 78 16.36 5.21 8.61
N VAL A 79 17.03 4.66 9.62
CA VAL A 79 17.16 3.21 9.77
C VAL A 79 15.78 2.63 9.99
N CYS A 80 15.35 1.75 9.08
CA CYS A 80 14.14 0.96 9.26
C CYS A 80 14.50 -0.52 9.22
N GLU A 81 14.74 -1.07 10.40
CA GLU A 81 15.13 -2.46 10.55
C GLU A 81 14.04 -3.40 10.04
N ARG A 82 14.48 -4.51 9.47
CA ARG A 82 13.58 -5.57 9.02
C ARG A 82 12.73 -6.04 10.21
N GLY A 83 11.43 -6.15 10.00
CA GLY A 83 10.48 -6.56 11.05
C GLY A 83 9.99 -5.42 11.95
N THR A 84 10.49 -4.19 11.80
CA THR A 84 9.94 -3.04 12.53
C THR A 84 8.54 -2.69 12.00
N PRO A 85 7.49 -2.65 12.85
CA PRO A 85 6.14 -2.26 12.46
C PRO A 85 6.08 -0.84 11.89
N ILE A 86 5.30 -0.65 10.83
CA ILE A 86 5.06 0.68 10.26
C ILE A 86 3.94 1.37 11.03
N ARG A 87 4.23 2.53 11.63
CA ARG A 87 3.22 3.35 12.33
C ARG A 87 2.32 4.08 11.34
N CYS A 88 1.05 4.29 11.70
CA CYS A 88 0.22 5.23 10.95
C CYS A 88 0.79 6.64 11.09
N GLY A 89 0.84 7.39 9.99
CA GLY A 89 1.51 8.69 9.87
C GLY A 89 3.02 8.60 9.59
N GLN A 90 3.60 7.41 9.52
CA GLN A 90 5.03 7.26 9.23
C GLN A 90 5.31 7.43 7.73
N PRO A 91 6.33 8.23 7.34
CA PRO A 91 6.83 8.25 5.97
C PRO A 91 7.65 6.99 5.67
N ILE A 92 7.40 6.41 4.50
CA ILE A 92 8.07 5.21 3.97
C ILE A 92 8.49 5.43 2.52
N ARG A 93 9.27 4.49 2.00
CA ARG A 93 9.49 4.32 0.56
C ARG A 93 8.95 2.98 0.08
N LEU A 94 8.42 3.00 -1.13
CA LEU A 94 7.96 1.82 -1.87
C LEU A 94 8.93 1.60 -3.02
N THR A 95 9.81 0.62 -2.91
CA THR A 95 10.78 0.29 -3.98
C THR A 95 10.23 -0.86 -4.83
N HIS A 96 10.05 -0.63 -6.13
CA HIS A 96 9.67 -1.67 -7.08
C HIS A 96 10.76 -2.75 -7.14
N VAL A 97 10.39 -4.01 -6.90
CA VAL A 97 11.37 -5.09 -6.71
C VAL A 97 12.18 -5.36 -7.97
N ASN A 98 11.53 -5.41 -9.13
CA ASN A 98 12.19 -5.84 -10.37
C ASN A 98 13.07 -4.77 -11.01
N THR A 99 12.77 -3.48 -10.81
CA THR A 99 13.56 -2.38 -11.41
C THR A 99 14.42 -1.63 -10.39
N GLY A 100 14.26 -1.92 -9.10
CA GLY A 100 14.96 -1.20 -8.03
C GLY A 100 14.54 0.27 -7.89
N ARG A 101 13.56 0.76 -8.64
CA ARG A 101 13.14 2.17 -8.60
C ARG A 101 12.14 2.44 -7.48
N ASN A 102 12.17 3.64 -6.91
CA ASN A 102 11.22 4.07 -5.90
C ASN A 102 9.95 4.63 -6.54
N LEU A 103 8.80 4.43 -5.90
CA LEU A 103 7.58 5.16 -6.21
C LEU A 103 7.81 6.65 -5.93
N HIS A 104 7.57 7.48 -6.94
CA HIS A 104 7.99 8.87 -6.95
C HIS A 104 6.86 9.77 -7.41
N SER A 105 6.84 11.02 -6.95
CA SER A 105 5.92 12.02 -7.48
C SER A 105 6.49 13.44 -7.38
N HIS A 106 6.01 14.32 -8.24
CA HIS A 106 6.60 15.63 -8.49
C HIS A 106 5.61 16.51 -9.27
N HIS A 107 5.95 17.77 -9.50
CA HIS A 107 5.08 18.73 -10.20
C HIS A 107 5.08 18.57 -11.72
N PHE A 108 4.81 17.35 -12.19
CA PHE A 108 4.49 17.05 -13.58
C PHE A 108 3.04 16.59 -13.70
N THR A 109 2.46 16.82 -14.87
CA THR A 109 1.08 16.42 -15.20
C THR A 109 1.05 14.95 -15.61
N SER A 110 0.08 14.19 -15.10
CA SER A 110 -0.12 12.78 -15.41
C SER A 110 -0.56 12.59 -16.87
N PRO A 111 -0.18 11.49 -17.55
CA PRO A 111 -0.34 11.37 -19.00
C PRO A 111 -1.78 11.36 -19.52
N LEU A 112 -2.75 10.85 -18.76
CA LEU A 112 -4.12 10.63 -19.25
C LEU A 112 -5.13 11.58 -18.60
N SER A 113 -5.13 11.70 -17.27
CA SER A 113 -6.16 12.44 -16.56
C SER A 113 -5.79 13.90 -16.22
N GLY A 114 -4.55 14.31 -16.45
CA GLY A 114 -4.08 15.65 -16.09
C GLY A 114 -3.90 15.88 -14.58
N ASN A 115 -3.87 14.82 -13.78
CA ASN A 115 -3.58 14.89 -12.33
C ASN A 115 -2.06 15.06 -12.09
N GLN A 116 -1.58 14.89 -10.86
CA GLN A 116 -0.13 14.87 -10.62
C GLN A 116 0.49 13.54 -11.04
N GLU A 117 1.58 13.57 -11.78
CA GLU A 117 2.29 12.37 -12.25
C GLU A 117 2.84 11.56 -11.07
N VAL A 118 2.64 10.23 -11.13
CA VAL A 118 3.32 9.25 -10.28
C VAL A 118 4.18 8.38 -11.19
N SER A 119 5.45 8.24 -10.83
CA SER A 119 6.47 7.57 -11.64
C SER A 119 7.30 6.61 -10.78
N ALA A 120 8.20 5.87 -11.42
CA ALA A 120 9.25 5.12 -10.75
C ALA A 120 10.62 5.78 -11.04
N PHE A 121 11.31 6.21 -9.99
CA PHE A 121 12.54 7.02 -10.07
C PHE A 121 13.69 6.39 -9.29
N GLY A 122 14.92 6.88 -9.53
CA GLY A 122 16.11 6.40 -8.85
C GLY A 122 16.60 5.05 -9.35
N GLU A 123 17.45 4.41 -8.55
CA GLU A 123 18.12 3.15 -8.86
C GLU A 123 18.49 2.41 -7.56
N GLU A 124 18.28 1.09 -7.52
CA GLU A 124 18.55 0.23 -6.34
C GLU A 124 17.92 0.71 -5.00
N GLY A 125 16.86 1.49 -5.11
CA GLY A 125 16.11 2.10 -4.02
C GLY A 125 16.74 3.39 -3.49
N GLU A 126 17.83 3.85 -4.10
CA GLU A 126 18.38 5.19 -3.91
C GLU A 126 17.62 6.19 -4.79
N GLY A 127 17.44 7.39 -4.27
CA GLY A 127 16.67 8.47 -4.88
C GLY A 127 16.58 9.65 -3.91
N ASP A 128 15.66 10.57 -4.12
CA ASP A 128 15.57 11.83 -3.36
C ASP A 128 14.34 11.88 -2.43
N TYR A 129 14.10 13.02 -1.79
CA TYR A 129 13.01 13.19 -0.83
C TYR A 129 11.60 13.11 -1.44
N LEU A 130 11.48 13.12 -2.78
CA LEU A 130 10.21 12.97 -3.50
C LEU A 130 9.83 11.49 -3.71
N ASP A 131 10.59 10.57 -3.11
CA ASP A 131 10.24 9.16 -3.00
C ASP A 131 9.46 8.83 -1.72
N ASP A 132 9.29 9.81 -0.83
CA ASP A 132 8.73 9.60 0.51
C ASP A 132 7.18 9.70 0.48
N TRP A 133 6.53 8.67 1.02
CA TRP A 133 5.07 8.57 1.12
C TRP A 133 4.65 8.34 2.57
N THR A 134 3.81 9.24 3.09
CA THR A 134 3.20 9.12 4.42
C THR A 134 2.08 8.08 4.39
N VAL A 135 2.18 7.07 5.24
CA VAL A 135 1.17 6.02 5.40
C VAL A 135 -0.01 6.55 6.22
N LEU A 136 -1.19 6.63 5.63
CA LEU A 136 -2.41 7.03 6.32
C LEU A 136 -3.29 5.81 6.56
N CYS A 137 -3.37 5.38 7.82
CA CYS A 137 -4.15 4.22 8.25
C CYS A 137 -4.86 4.48 9.58
N ASN A 138 -5.77 3.57 9.94
CA ASN A 138 -6.49 3.65 11.21
C ASN A 138 -5.71 2.93 12.33
N GLY A 139 -5.73 3.52 13.52
CA GLY A 139 -5.05 2.96 14.69
C GLY A 139 -3.56 3.30 14.74
N PRO A 140 -2.78 2.59 15.58
CA PRO A 140 -1.37 2.92 15.81
C PRO A 140 -0.43 2.43 14.69
N TYR A 141 -0.78 1.35 13.99
CA TYR A 141 0.07 0.68 13.00
C TYR A 141 -0.69 0.35 11.72
N TRP A 142 0.04 0.23 10.62
CA TRP A 142 -0.51 -0.24 9.36
C TRP A 142 -0.81 -1.74 9.43
N VAL A 143 -2.09 -2.07 9.51
CA VAL A 143 -2.59 -3.45 9.57
C VAL A 143 -2.73 -4.05 8.18
N ARG A 144 -2.35 -5.33 8.00
CA ARG A 144 -2.58 -6.09 6.75
C ARG A 144 -4.06 -6.19 6.42
N ASP A 145 -4.40 -6.24 5.13
CA ASP A 145 -5.78 -6.27 4.60
C ASP A 145 -6.68 -5.07 5.00
N GLY A 146 -6.20 -4.20 5.89
CA GLY A 146 -6.81 -2.95 6.27
C GLY A 146 -6.65 -1.89 5.18
N GLU A 147 -7.63 -0.99 5.12
CA GLU A 147 -7.56 0.16 4.21
C GLU A 147 -6.43 1.10 4.61
N VAL A 148 -5.68 1.53 3.60
CA VAL A 148 -4.57 2.48 3.74
C VAL A 148 -4.61 3.47 2.58
N ARG A 149 -4.13 4.70 2.81
CA ARG A 149 -3.76 5.63 1.75
C ARG A 149 -2.28 5.96 1.84
N PHE A 150 -1.69 6.32 0.72
CA PHE A 150 -0.33 6.83 0.65
C PHE A 150 -0.40 8.28 0.19
N LYS A 151 0.04 9.20 1.06
CA LYS A 151 0.11 10.62 0.78
C LYS A 151 1.55 10.99 0.47
N HIS A 152 1.81 11.51 -0.72
CA HIS A 152 3.14 11.95 -1.10
C HIS A 152 3.60 13.07 -0.16
N SER A 153 4.73 12.88 0.53
CA SER A 153 5.11 13.73 1.66
C SER A 153 5.48 15.16 1.28
N SER A 154 5.86 15.42 0.03
CA SER A 154 6.26 16.78 -0.41
C SER A 154 5.16 17.57 -1.10
N THR A 155 4.24 16.90 -1.81
CA THR A 155 3.19 17.57 -2.60
C THR A 155 1.79 17.30 -2.08
N GLU A 156 1.66 16.48 -1.03
CA GLU A 156 0.42 16.22 -0.31
C GLU A 156 -0.67 15.48 -1.13
N VAL A 157 -0.37 15.05 -2.35
CA VAL A 157 -1.30 14.28 -3.19
C VAL A 157 -1.41 12.83 -2.71
N LEU A 158 -2.57 12.22 -2.91
CA LEU A 158 -2.86 10.84 -2.58
C LEU A 158 -2.68 9.94 -3.79
N LEU A 159 -1.93 8.85 -3.63
CA LEU A 159 -1.78 7.80 -4.63
C LEU A 159 -3.17 7.26 -5.03
N SER A 160 -3.54 7.39 -6.30
CA SER A 160 -4.92 7.19 -6.77
C SER A 160 -4.97 6.50 -8.13
N VAL A 161 -6.15 5.94 -8.44
CA VAL A 161 -6.53 5.42 -9.76
C VAL A 161 -7.96 5.88 -10.06
N THR A 162 -8.23 6.52 -11.20
CA THR A 162 -9.62 6.95 -11.56
C THR A 162 -10.25 6.17 -12.71
N GLY A 163 -9.50 5.36 -13.45
CA GLY A 163 -10.03 4.36 -14.39
C GLY A 163 -9.58 4.51 -15.84
N GLU A 164 -8.90 5.61 -16.17
CA GLU A 164 -8.24 5.86 -17.44
C GLU A 164 -7.25 4.75 -17.74
N GLN A 165 -7.19 4.33 -18.99
CA GLN A 165 -6.39 3.18 -19.43
C GLN A 165 -5.46 3.57 -20.57
N TYR A 166 -4.25 3.03 -20.53
CA TYR A 166 -3.29 3.19 -21.60
C TYR A 166 -3.63 2.31 -22.81
N GLY A 167 -3.20 2.78 -23.98
CA GLY A 167 -3.12 1.98 -25.20
C GLY A 167 -1.78 1.24 -25.29
N ARG A 168 -1.32 0.96 -26.52
CA ARG A 168 -0.01 0.33 -26.75
C ARG A 168 1.14 1.20 -26.19
N PRO A 169 2.23 0.59 -25.69
CA PRO A 169 2.50 -0.86 -25.60
C PRO A 169 1.88 -1.54 -24.37
N ILE A 170 1.29 -0.78 -23.44
CA ILE A 170 0.78 -1.27 -22.14
C ILE A 170 -0.76 -1.27 -22.09
N SER A 171 -1.36 -1.84 -23.14
CA SER A 171 -2.80 -1.76 -23.39
C SER A 171 -3.62 -2.28 -22.21
N GLY A 172 -4.59 -1.48 -21.76
CA GLY A 172 -5.53 -1.84 -20.70
C GLY A 172 -5.00 -1.66 -19.28
N GLN A 173 -3.72 -1.29 -19.10
CA GLN A 173 -3.22 -0.90 -17.78
C GLN A 173 -3.82 0.45 -17.38
N LYS A 174 -4.20 0.59 -16.11
CA LYS A 174 -4.81 1.82 -15.58
C LYS A 174 -3.75 2.86 -15.23
N GLU A 175 -4.05 4.14 -15.43
CA GLU A 175 -3.23 5.23 -14.93
C GLU A 175 -3.22 5.24 -13.39
N VAL A 176 -2.03 5.40 -12.83
CA VAL A 176 -1.81 5.73 -11.42
C VAL A 176 -1.30 7.16 -11.37
N HIS A 177 -1.90 7.99 -10.52
CA HIS A 177 -1.55 9.41 -10.38
C HIS A 177 -1.80 9.90 -8.95
N GLY A 178 -1.43 11.15 -8.68
CA GLY A 178 -1.67 11.85 -7.42
C GLY A 178 -2.90 12.76 -7.49
N MET A 179 -3.87 12.54 -6.58
CA MET A 179 -5.04 13.42 -6.41
C MET A 179 -4.92 14.25 -5.13
N ALA A 180 -5.26 15.53 -5.17
CA ALA A 180 -5.22 16.39 -3.98
C ALA A 180 -6.28 16.05 -2.93
N GLN A 181 -7.44 15.51 -3.35
CA GLN A 181 -8.58 15.29 -2.47
C GLN A 181 -8.79 13.80 -2.13
N PRO A 182 -9.11 13.47 -0.86
CA PRO A 182 -9.52 12.13 -0.48
C PRO A 182 -10.78 11.68 -1.23
N SER A 183 -10.81 10.42 -1.65
CA SER A 183 -11.94 9.79 -2.31
C SER A 183 -11.89 8.27 -2.14
N GLN A 184 -12.79 7.55 -2.80
CA GLN A 184 -12.73 6.09 -2.88
C GLN A 184 -11.59 5.59 -3.79
N ASN A 185 -11.07 6.44 -4.68
CA ASN A 185 -10.05 6.11 -5.66
C ASN A 185 -8.63 6.01 -5.07
N ASN A 186 -8.42 6.51 -3.86
CA ASN A 186 -7.12 6.51 -3.17
C ASN A 186 -7.00 5.48 -2.05
N TYR A 187 -7.97 4.58 -1.89
CA TYR A 187 -7.85 3.47 -0.95
C TYR A 187 -7.10 2.29 -1.55
N TRP A 188 -6.15 1.79 -0.77
CA TRP A 188 -5.33 0.63 -1.08
C TRP A 188 -5.39 -0.39 0.04
N LYS A 189 -4.95 -1.62 -0.24
CA LYS A 189 -4.70 -2.69 0.73
C LYS A 189 -3.39 -3.41 0.41
N ALA A 190 -2.63 -3.76 1.44
CA ALA A 190 -1.55 -4.74 1.30
C ALA A 190 -2.15 -6.14 1.44
N MET A 191 -2.26 -6.86 0.31
CA MET A 191 -2.96 -8.14 0.21
C MET A 191 -1.97 -9.29 0.06
N GLU A 192 -1.31 -9.39 -1.10
CA GLU A 192 -0.37 -10.47 -1.39
C GLU A 192 1.07 -10.08 -1.06
N GLY A 193 1.90 -11.06 -0.70
CA GLY A 193 3.34 -10.88 -0.59
C GLY A 193 4.01 -11.62 0.56
N ILE A 194 5.26 -11.24 0.83
CA ILE A 194 6.09 -11.77 1.90
C ILE A 194 6.14 -10.72 3.01
N PHE A 195 5.42 -11.00 4.09
CA PHE A 195 5.37 -10.15 5.28
C PHE A 195 6.43 -10.58 6.28
N MET A 196 7.29 -9.65 6.69
CA MET A 196 8.28 -9.94 7.73
C MET A 196 7.59 -10.06 9.08
N LYS A 197 8.08 -10.98 9.91
CA LYS A 197 7.56 -11.14 11.28
C LYS A 197 7.90 -9.85 12.07
N PRO A 198 6.96 -9.30 12.85
CA PRO A 198 7.27 -8.19 13.74
C PRO A 198 8.37 -8.55 14.74
N ASN A 199 9.29 -7.63 14.99
CA ASN A 199 10.28 -7.77 16.05
C ASN A 199 9.57 -7.82 17.42
N GLU A 200 10.12 -8.58 18.37
CA GLU A 200 9.47 -8.93 19.66
C GLU A 200 9.14 -7.73 20.58
N LEU A 201 9.49 -6.50 20.19
CA LEU A 201 9.22 -5.25 20.92
C LEU A 201 7.72 -4.95 21.14
N LEU A 202 6.82 -5.47 20.29
CA LEU A 202 5.38 -5.30 20.47
C LEU A 202 4.81 -6.10 21.67
N LYS A 203 5.49 -7.14 22.16
CA LYS A 203 5.00 -7.91 23.31
C LYS A 203 5.02 -7.13 24.62
N ALA A 204 5.91 -6.15 24.74
CA ALA A 204 6.08 -5.37 25.96
C ALA A 204 5.02 -4.26 26.11
N GLU A 205 4.62 -3.61 25.01
CA GLU A 205 3.61 -2.54 25.05
C GLU A 205 2.20 -3.08 25.35
N ALA A 206 1.85 -4.28 24.85
CA ALA A 206 0.57 -4.94 25.17
C ALA A 206 0.48 -5.38 26.64
N HIS A 207 1.61 -5.77 27.25
CA HIS A 207 1.64 -6.18 28.66
C HIS A 207 1.53 -5.01 29.65
N HIS A 208 1.86 -3.79 29.24
CA HIS A 208 1.78 -2.60 30.08
C HIS A 208 0.41 -1.90 30.04
N SER A 209 -0.43 -2.15 29.03
CA SER A 209 -1.78 -1.59 28.98
C SER A 209 -2.84 -2.40 29.74
N GLU A 210 -2.47 -3.57 30.27
CA GLU A 210 -3.36 -4.48 31.01
C GLU A 210 -3.10 -4.52 32.53
N LEU A 211 -2.28 -3.60 33.06
CA LEU A 211 -2.00 -3.41 34.49
C LEU A 211 -2.49 -2.03 34.95
#